data_AF-A0A3M1JWR3-F1
#
_entry.id   AF-A0A3M1JWR3-F1
#
_cell.length_a   1.000
_cell.length_b   1.000
_cell.length_c   1.000
_cell.angle_alpha   90.00
_cell.angle_beta   90.00
_cell.angle_gamma   90.00
#
_symmetry.space_group_name_H-M   'P 1'
#
loop_
_entity.id
_entity.type
_entity.pdbx_description
1 polymer ?
#
loop_
_entity_poly.entity_id
_entity_poly.type
_entity_poly.pdbx_seq_one_letter_code
_entity_poly.pdbx_strand_id
1 'polypeptide(L)'
;MARFHGMTKKELIRVYRTMLTARFLDQKMLTLLKQGKSFFHIGSSGHEAAQLAAAVCLRPGEDWAYPYYRDAALCLGIGMTPREQLLSFLARKDDPNSGGRQMPQHYGHKQLRIVTQSSPTGTQFLQAVGCALGCRLDGTREVVYVSSGEGTTSQGDFHEALNW
;
A
#
# COMPACT_ATOMS: atom_id res chain seq x y z
N MET A 1 25.63 -14.03 12.97
CA MET A 1 24.60 -14.78 12.20
C MET A 1 24.84 -14.54 10.72
N ALA A 2 24.75 -15.57 9.89
CA ALA A 2 24.86 -15.41 8.43
C ALA A 2 23.80 -14.43 7.91
N ARG A 3 24.22 -13.51 7.02
CA ARG A 3 23.37 -12.56 6.31
C ARG A 3 23.37 -12.91 4.82
N PHE A 4 22.19 -12.85 4.20
CA PHE A 4 22.01 -13.02 2.75
C PHE A 4 21.62 -11.67 2.17
N HIS A 5 22.47 -11.09 1.31
CA HIS A 5 22.31 -9.71 0.80
C HIS A 5 21.96 -8.68 1.88
N GLY A 6 22.64 -8.75 3.03
CA GLY A 6 22.41 -7.83 4.16
C GLY A 6 21.25 -8.21 5.08
N MET A 7 20.37 -9.14 4.69
CA MET A 7 19.22 -9.58 5.50
C MET A 7 19.54 -10.80 6.37
N THR A 8 18.99 -10.84 7.56
CA THR A 8 19.03 -11.99 8.47
C THR A 8 17.97 -13.02 8.09
N LYS A 9 18.20 -14.28 8.50
CA LYS A 9 17.20 -15.36 8.36
C LYS A 9 15.83 -14.98 8.96
N LYS A 10 15.83 -14.26 10.09
CA LYS A 10 14.59 -13.82 10.76
C LYS A 10 13.81 -12.81 9.90
N GLU A 11 14.49 -11.87 9.26
CA GLU A 11 13.86 -10.89 8.37
C GLU A 11 13.32 -11.56 7.10
N LEU A 12 14.08 -12.46 6.48
CA LEU A 12 13.60 -13.22 5.31
C LEU A 12 12.35 -14.04 5.63
N ILE A 13 12.32 -14.73 6.77
CA ILE A 13 11.14 -15.47 7.23
C ILE A 13 9.96 -14.52 7.47
N ARG A 14 10.20 -13.33 8.02
CA ARG A 14 9.14 -12.32 8.23
C ARG A 14 8.56 -11.89 6.87
N VAL A 15 9.39 -11.54 5.89
CA VAL A 15 8.95 -11.17 4.54
C VAL A 15 8.13 -12.31 3.92
N TYR A 16 8.63 -13.54 3.97
CA TYR A 16 7.93 -14.71 3.44
C TYR A 16 6.56 -14.93 4.10
N ARG A 17 6.48 -14.82 5.43
CA ARG A 17 5.20 -14.91 6.15
C ARG A 17 4.24 -13.79 5.76
N THR A 18 4.72 -12.57 5.53
CA THR A 18 3.88 -11.47 5.08
C THR A 18 3.37 -11.72 3.65
N MET A 19 4.17 -12.29 2.74
CA MET A 19 3.70 -12.70 1.40
C MET A 19 2.54 -13.71 1.51
N LEU A 20 2.70 -14.74 2.35
CA LEU A 20 1.65 -15.73 2.57
C LEU A 20 0.40 -15.11 3.20
N THR A 21 0.58 -14.18 4.14
CA THR A 21 -0.53 -13.46 4.78
C THR A 21 -1.31 -12.66 3.75
N ALA A 22 -0.63 -11.91 2.87
CA ALA A 22 -1.25 -11.17 1.79
C ALA A 22 -2.03 -12.09 0.85
N ARG A 23 -1.43 -13.21 0.42
CA ARG A 23 -2.08 -14.19 -0.47
C ARG A 23 -3.34 -14.81 0.14
N PHE A 24 -3.27 -15.26 1.40
CA PHE A 24 -4.41 -15.90 2.04
C PHE A 24 -5.52 -14.89 2.37
N LEU A 25 -5.14 -13.67 2.73
CA LEU A 25 -6.09 -12.59 2.94
C LEU A 25 -6.85 -12.25 1.65
N ASP A 26 -6.14 -12.11 0.52
CA ASP A 26 -6.71 -11.89 -0.81
C ASP A 26 -7.73 -12.99 -1.20
N GLN A 27 -7.33 -14.26 -1.07
CA GLN A 27 -8.21 -15.40 -1.34
C GLN A 27 -9.44 -15.44 -0.41
N LYS A 28 -9.26 -15.07 0.86
CA LYS A 28 -10.36 -15.02 1.82
C LYS A 28 -11.34 -13.91 1.47
N MET A 29 -10.85 -12.71 1.13
CA MET A 29 -11.69 -11.59 0.70
C MET A 29 -12.48 -11.95 -0.57
N LEU A 30 -11.84 -12.60 -1.55
CA LEU A 30 -12.55 -13.08 -2.74
C LEU A 30 -13.65 -14.11 -2.41
N THR A 31 -13.41 -15.00 -1.45
CA THR A 31 -14.43 -15.96 -0.98
C THR A 31 -15.60 -15.23 -0.32
N LEU A 32 -15.33 -14.24 0.53
CA LEU A 32 -16.36 -13.43 1.19
C LEU A 32 -17.17 -12.60 0.18
N LEU A 33 -16.52 -12.08 -0.87
CA LEU A 33 -17.21 -11.40 -1.98
C LEU A 33 -18.21 -12.34 -2.66
N LYS A 34 -17.79 -13.56 -3.01
CA LYS A 34 -18.66 -14.58 -3.63
C LYS A 34 -19.82 -14.99 -2.72
N GLN A 35 -19.68 -14.82 -1.41
CA GLN A 35 -20.74 -15.04 -0.42
C GLN A 35 -21.62 -13.80 -0.18
N GLY A 36 -21.45 -12.72 -0.95
CA GLY A 36 -22.19 -11.47 -0.81
C GLY A 36 -21.89 -10.71 0.48
N LYS A 37 -20.73 -10.94 1.12
CA LYS A 37 -20.36 -10.29 2.39
C LYS A 37 -19.65 -8.94 2.21
N SER A 38 -19.22 -8.63 0.99
CA SER A 38 -18.69 -7.34 0.57
C SER A 38 -19.19 -7.05 -0.85
N PHE A 39 -18.95 -5.82 -1.32
CA PHE A 39 -19.48 -5.31 -2.59
C PHE A 39 -18.44 -5.26 -3.71
N PHE A 40 -17.15 -5.27 -3.38
CA PHE A 40 -16.08 -5.12 -4.37
C PHE A 40 -14.77 -5.75 -3.90
N HIS A 41 -13.91 -6.16 -4.83
CA HIS A 41 -12.61 -6.75 -4.53
C HIS A 41 -11.61 -6.50 -5.65
N ILE A 42 -10.43 -6.01 -5.29
CA ILE A 42 -9.29 -5.94 -6.20
C ILE A 42 -8.16 -6.84 -5.69
N GLY A 43 -7.78 -7.83 -6.49
CA GLY A 43 -6.75 -8.80 -6.10
C GLY A 43 -5.34 -8.22 -6.14
N SER A 44 -4.51 -8.57 -5.15
CA SER A 44 -3.07 -8.29 -5.10
C SER A 44 -2.19 -9.51 -5.45
N SER A 45 -2.84 -10.63 -5.76
CA SER A 45 -2.21 -11.88 -6.15
C SER A 45 -1.15 -11.71 -7.25
N GLY A 46 0.11 -12.01 -6.92
CA GLY A 46 1.26 -12.00 -7.83
C GLY A 46 2.22 -10.85 -7.59
N HIS A 47 1.80 -9.85 -6.81
CA HIS A 47 2.58 -8.62 -6.59
C HIS A 47 3.34 -8.64 -5.25
N GLU A 48 3.17 -9.68 -4.43
CA GLU A 48 3.57 -9.67 -3.02
C GLU A 48 5.08 -9.47 -2.82
N ALA A 49 5.89 -10.12 -3.67
CA ALA A 49 7.34 -10.04 -3.56
C ALA A 49 7.86 -8.63 -3.85
N ALA A 50 7.42 -8.02 -4.96
CA ALA A 50 7.83 -6.67 -5.35
C ALA A 50 7.37 -5.62 -4.33
N GLN A 51 6.14 -5.75 -3.84
CA GLN A 51 5.58 -4.86 -2.84
C GLN A 51 6.30 -4.94 -1.50
N LEU A 52 6.66 -6.15 -1.05
CA LEU A 52 7.41 -6.29 0.19
C LEU A 52 8.88 -5.90 0.05
N ALA A 53 9.48 -6.06 -1.12
CA ALA A 53 10.81 -5.52 -1.39
C ALA A 53 10.83 -3.99 -1.26
N ALA A 54 9.77 -3.30 -1.70
CA ALA A 54 9.62 -1.86 -1.43
C ALA A 54 9.36 -1.58 0.05
N ALA A 55 8.45 -2.32 0.69
CA ALA A 55 8.06 -2.10 2.09
C ALA A 55 9.24 -2.19 3.07
N VAL A 56 10.18 -3.12 2.86
CA VAL A 56 11.35 -3.27 3.76
C VAL A 56 12.34 -2.11 3.67
N CYS A 57 12.26 -1.28 2.63
CA CYS A 57 13.09 -0.10 2.44
C CYS A 57 12.47 1.16 3.05
N LEU A 58 11.19 1.12 3.45
CA LEU A 58 10.47 2.24 4.03
C LEU A 58 10.48 2.18 5.56
N ARG A 59 10.46 3.34 6.20
CA ARG A 59 10.29 3.53 7.65
C ARG A 59 8.82 3.87 7.95
N PRO A 60 8.02 2.93 8.47
CA PRO A 60 6.62 3.18 8.77
C PRO A 60 6.40 4.36 9.72
N GLY A 61 5.46 5.25 9.37
CA GLY A 61 5.14 6.43 10.18
C GLY A 61 6.14 7.58 10.06
N GLU A 62 7.25 7.39 9.35
CA GLU A 62 8.20 8.43 8.94
C GLU A 62 8.08 8.68 7.43
N ASP A 63 8.32 7.66 6.60
CA ASP A 63 8.21 7.78 5.14
C ASP A 63 6.74 7.80 4.71
N TRP A 64 6.43 8.53 3.64
CA TRP A 64 5.08 8.65 3.09
C TRP A 64 4.83 7.59 2.01
N ALA A 65 3.64 7.01 2.01
CA ALA A 65 3.24 6.03 1.01
C ALA A 65 1.94 6.44 0.30
N TYR A 66 2.01 6.44 -1.03
CA TYR A 66 0.91 6.59 -1.97
C TYR A 66 0.71 5.26 -2.71
N PRO A 67 0.13 4.24 -2.03
CA PRO A 67 -0.11 2.93 -2.64
C PRO A 67 -1.15 3.03 -3.76
N TYR A 68 -1.07 2.12 -4.73
CA TYR A 68 -2.20 1.87 -5.63
C TYR A 68 -3.03 0.69 -5.15
N TYR A 69 -4.18 0.47 -5.79
CA TYR A 69 -5.23 -0.41 -5.29
C TYR A 69 -4.85 -1.91 -5.22
N ARG A 70 -3.71 -2.33 -5.77
CA ARG A 70 -3.21 -3.72 -5.59
C ARG A 70 -2.14 -3.85 -4.51
N ASP A 71 -1.80 -2.79 -3.78
CA ASP A 71 -0.71 -2.75 -2.79
C ASP A 71 -1.05 -3.31 -1.40
N ALA A 72 -1.84 -4.38 -1.37
CA ALA A 72 -2.18 -5.04 -0.12
C ALA A 72 -0.94 -5.50 0.65
N ALA A 73 0.05 -6.11 -0.03
CA ALA A 73 1.25 -6.64 0.63
C ALA A 73 2.19 -5.52 1.07
N LEU A 74 2.28 -4.41 0.32
CA LEU A 74 3.05 -3.22 0.72
C LEU A 74 2.48 -2.68 2.03
N CYS A 75 1.16 -2.46 2.08
CA CYS A 75 0.48 -1.94 3.27
C CYS A 75 0.70 -2.85 4.49
N LEU A 76 0.63 -4.18 4.30
CA LEU A 76 0.99 -5.14 5.36
C LEU A 76 2.46 -5.03 5.78
N GLY A 77 3.36 -4.87 4.81
CA GLY A 77 4.80 -4.76 5.05
C GLY A 77 5.19 -3.55 5.88
N ILE A 78 4.52 -2.41 5.63
CA ILE A 78 4.71 -1.17 6.38
C ILE A 78 3.85 -1.07 7.65
N GLY A 79 3.16 -2.13 8.05
CA GLY A 79 2.58 -2.25 9.39
C GLY A 79 1.05 -2.22 9.50
N MET A 80 0.32 -2.07 8.38
CA MET A 80 -1.13 -2.28 8.41
C MET A 80 -1.41 -3.75 8.73
N THR A 81 -2.42 -4.01 9.55
CA THR A 81 -2.76 -5.37 9.98
C THR A 81 -3.75 -6.03 9.00
N PRO A 82 -3.77 -7.37 8.94
CA PRO A 82 -4.82 -8.09 8.20
C PRO A 82 -6.23 -7.76 8.68
N ARG A 83 -6.39 -7.47 9.99
CA ARG A 83 -7.66 -7.05 10.57
C ARG A 83 -8.12 -5.73 9.97
N GLU A 84 -7.23 -4.74 9.88
CA GLU A 84 -7.55 -3.41 9.33
C GLU A 84 -7.94 -3.49 7.85
N GLN A 85 -7.24 -4.31 7.06
CA GLN A 85 -7.65 -4.56 5.67
C GLN A 85 -9.03 -5.22 5.58
N LEU A 86 -9.36 -6.17 6.47
CA LEU A 86 -10.70 -6.75 6.54
C LEU A 86 -11.77 -5.76 7.00
N LEU A 87 -11.45 -4.85 7.93
CA LEU A 87 -12.36 -3.80 8.36
C LEU A 87 -12.72 -2.87 7.19
N SER A 88 -11.73 -2.46 6.40
CA SER A 88 -11.94 -1.70 5.16
C SER A 88 -12.77 -2.50 4.15
N PHE A 89 -12.38 -3.73 3.87
CA PHE A 89 -13.06 -4.61 2.92
C PHE A 89 -14.53 -4.86 3.25
N LEU A 90 -14.88 -4.89 4.55
CA LEU A 90 -16.24 -5.09 5.04
C LEU A 90 -16.95 -3.78 5.41
N ALA A 91 -16.38 -2.61 5.09
CA ALA A 91 -16.95 -1.30 5.41
C ALA A 91 -17.35 -1.15 6.89
N ARG A 92 -16.43 -1.46 7.81
CA ARG A 92 -16.66 -1.38 9.26
C ARG A 92 -16.26 -0.01 9.80
N LYS A 93 -16.94 0.44 10.85
CA LYS A 93 -16.69 1.75 11.49
C LYS A 93 -15.25 1.95 11.97
N ASP A 94 -14.58 0.87 12.37
CA ASP A 94 -13.20 0.91 12.89
C ASP A 94 -12.14 0.83 11.78
N ASP A 95 -12.56 0.86 10.51
CA ASP A 95 -11.67 0.94 9.35
C ASP A 95 -10.75 2.17 9.44
N PRO A 96 -9.42 2.01 9.58
CA PRO A 96 -8.51 3.15 9.67
C PRO A 96 -8.33 3.90 8.35
N ASN A 97 -8.76 3.31 7.23
CA ASN A 97 -8.58 3.87 5.89
C ASN A 97 -9.57 5.01 5.63
N SER A 98 -10.84 4.81 6.02
CA SER A 98 -11.91 5.76 5.72
C SER A 98 -13.10 5.74 6.67
N GLY A 99 -13.10 4.89 7.70
CA GLY A 99 -14.28 4.59 8.51
C GLY A 99 -15.39 3.92 7.71
N GLY A 100 -15.06 3.13 6.68
CA GLY A 100 -16.01 2.42 5.82
C GLY A 100 -16.70 3.27 4.76
N ARG A 101 -16.15 4.45 4.44
CA ARG A 101 -16.73 5.39 3.44
C ARG A 101 -16.21 5.14 2.03
N GLN A 102 -15.02 4.58 1.91
CA GLN A 102 -14.38 4.30 0.62
C GLN A 102 -14.63 2.87 0.16
N MET A 103 -14.47 2.65 -1.15
CA MET A 103 -14.46 1.32 -1.74
C MET A 103 -13.33 0.48 -1.12
N PRO A 104 -13.50 -0.85 -0.97
CA PRO A 104 -12.41 -1.75 -0.60
C PRO A 104 -11.15 -1.54 -1.45
N GLN A 105 -9.98 -1.79 -0.84
CA GLN A 105 -8.66 -1.57 -1.44
C GLN A 105 -8.30 -0.12 -1.77
N HIS A 106 -9.04 0.86 -1.24
CA HIS A 106 -8.55 2.23 -1.11
C HIS A 106 -7.85 2.39 0.24
N TYR A 107 -6.52 2.27 0.22
CA TYR A 107 -5.74 2.27 1.45
C TYR A 107 -5.58 3.68 2.03
N GLY A 108 -5.42 3.75 3.35
CA GLY A 108 -5.18 4.96 4.12
C GLY A 108 -4.85 4.61 5.57
N HIS A 109 -3.88 5.30 6.17
CA HIS A 109 -3.53 5.07 7.56
C HIS A 109 -2.66 6.21 8.11
N LYS A 110 -3.27 7.11 8.90
CA LYS A 110 -2.60 8.32 9.38
C LYS A 110 -1.30 8.03 10.15
N GLN A 111 -1.30 7.05 11.05
CA GLN A 111 -0.12 6.72 11.87
C GLN A 111 1.01 6.09 11.06
N LEU A 112 0.70 5.45 9.92
CA LEU A 112 1.71 4.81 9.07
C LEU A 112 2.09 5.72 7.90
N ARG A 113 1.57 6.96 7.86
CA ARG A 113 1.72 7.91 6.74
C ARG A 113 1.33 7.33 5.38
N ILE A 114 0.31 6.47 5.37
CA ILE A 114 -0.33 6.01 4.14
C ILE A 114 -1.40 7.03 3.77
N VAL A 115 -1.19 7.74 2.67
CA VAL A 115 -2.12 8.75 2.18
C VAL A 115 -3.35 8.06 1.61
N THR A 116 -4.52 8.60 1.93
CA THR A 116 -5.79 8.02 1.51
C THR A 116 -5.91 8.01 0.00
N GLN A 117 -6.09 6.81 -0.55
CA GLN A 117 -6.24 6.58 -1.97
C GLN A 117 -7.61 7.02 -2.51
N SER A 118 -7.69 7.31 -3.81
CA SER A 118 -8.91 7.57 -4.57
C SER A 118 -9.03 6.62 -5.77
N SER A 119 -10.21 6.56 -6.40
CA SER A 119 -10.41 5.74 -7.62
C SER A 119 -9.69 6.25 -8.88
N PRO A 120 -9.64 7.57 -9.16
CA PRO A 120 -8.94 8.10 -10.34
C PRO A 120 -7.47 7.69 -10.34
N THR A 121 -7.06 6.97 -11.39
CA THR A 121 -5.68 6.52 -11.53
C THR A 121 -4.81 7.67 -12.01
N GLY A 122 -3.58 7.78 -11.49
CA GLY A 122 -2.58 8.76 -11.91
C GLY A 122 -2.47 9.96 -10.98
N THR A 123 -3.60 10.41 -10.43
CA THR A 123 -3.67 11.60 -9.57
C THR A 123 -2.69 11.59 -8.39
N GLN A 124 -2.36 10.40 -7.87
CA GLN A 124 -1.45 10.25 -6.75
C GLN A 124 0.01 10.61 -7.08
N PHE A 125 0.41 10.60 -8.35
CA PHE A 125 1.79 10.91 -8.76
C PHE A 125 2.17 12.35 -8.41
N LEU A 126 1.39 13.33 -8.86
CA LEU A 126 1.64 14.74 -8.58
C LEU A 126 1.48 15.07 -7.09
N GLN A 127 0.54 14.42 -6.41
CA GLN A 127 0.37 14.56 -4.96
C GLN A 127 1.63 14.07 -4.21
N ALA A 128 2.21 12.96 -4.63
CA ALA A 128 3.45 12.43 -4.06
C ALA A 128 4.65 13.35 -4.34
N VAL A 129 4.76 13.91 -5.56
CA VAL A 129 5.78 14.92 -5.89
C VAL A 129 5.66 16.15 -4.99
N GLY A 130 4.44 16.68 -4.82
CA GLY A 130 4.18 17.80 -3.92
C GLY A 130 4.52 17.49 -2.46
N CYS A 131 4.22 16.28 -1.98
CA CYS A 131 4.62 15.83 -0.65
C CYS A 131 6.15 15.75 -0.50
N ALA A 132 6.85 15.24 -1.51
CA ALA A 132 8.31 15.16 -1.51
C ALA A 132 8.95 16.55 -1.52
N LEU A 133 8.39 17.49 -2.29
CA LEU A 133 8.79 18.90 -2.25
C LEU A 133 8.62 19.48 -0.84
N GLY A 134 7.47 19.24 -0.20
CA GLY A 134 7.22 19.68 1.17
C GLY A 134 8.29 19.18 2.15
N CYS A 135 8.60 17.88 2.12
CA CYS A 135 9.68 17.29 2.94
C CYS A 135 11.03 17.98 2.68
N ARG A 136 11.35 18.26 1.41
CA ARG A 136 12.58 18.96 1.03
C ARG A 136 12.62 20.39 1.58
N LEU A 137 11.52 21.14 1.48
CA LEU A 137 11.41 22.53 1.96
C LEU A 137 11.50 22.59 3.50
N ASP A 138 10.95 21.60 4.19
CA ASP A 138 11.04 21.47 5.64
C ASP A 138 12.43 20.98 6.11
N GLY A 139 13.33 20.64 5.19
CA GLY A 139 14.69 20.18 5.48
C GLY A 139 14.73 18.77 6.10
N THR A 140 13.67 17.99 5.91
CA THR A 140 13.54 16.67 6.52
C THR A 140 14.08 15.57 5.59
N ARG A 141 14.10 14.32 6.05
CA ARG A 141 14.78 13.19 5.34
C ARG A 141 13.84 12.01 5.07
N GLU A 142 12.54 12.26 5.09
CA GLU A 142 11.51 11.31 4.68
C GLU A 142 11.66 10.99 3.20
N VAL A 143 11.35 9.74 2.87
CA VAL A 143 11.11 9.30 1.51
C VAL A 143 9.61 9.35 1.22
N VAL A 144 9.25 9.73 0.00
CA VAL A 144 7.88 9.60 -0.50
C VAL A 144 7.85 8.51 -1.56
N TYR A 145 7.10 7.44 -1.28
CA TYR A 145 6.88 6.32 -2.18
C TYR A 145 5.54 6.49 -2.90
N VAL A 146 5.53 6.31 -4.21
CA VAL A 146 4.32 6.23 -5.03
C VAL A 146 4.40 5.05 -5.98
N SER A 147 3.27 4.39 -6.15
CA SER A 147 3.13 3.22 -7.02
C SER A 147 1.88 3.33 -7.89
N SER A 148 1.90 2.63 -9.01
CA SER A 148 0.73 2.41 -9.86
C SER A 148 0.94 1.22 -10.78
N GLY A 149 -0.12 0.81 -11.47
CA GLY A 149 -0.03 -0.12 -12.60
C GLY A 149 0.54 0.54 -13.85
N GLU A 150 1.10 -0.27 -14.74
CA GLU A 150 1.70 0.16 -16.00
C GLU A 150 0.72 0.94 -16.88
N GLY A 151 -0.54 0.54 -16.96
CA GLY A 151 -1.55 1.28 -17.73
C GLY A 151 -1.79 2.70 -17.22
N THR A 152 -1.50 3.00 -15.94
CA THR A 152 -1.62 4.36 -15.40
C THR A 152 -0.50 5.28 -15.89
N THR A 153 0.62 4.74 -16.38
CA THR A 153 1.70 5.56 -16.97
C THR A 153 1.27 6.33 -18.22
N SER A 154 0.14 5.96 -18.83
CA SER A 154 -0.46 6.71 -19.94
C SER A 154 -1.31 7.91 -19.49
N GLN A 155 -1.50 8.13 -18.19
CA GLN A 155 -2.18 9.33 -17.68
C GLN A 155 -1.23 10.53 -17.71
N GLY A 156 -1.77 11.73 -17.96
CA GLY A 156 -0.99 12.97 -17.99
C GLY A 156 -0.22 13.23 -16.69
N ASP A 157 -0.85 12.94 -15.55
CA ASP A 157 -0.23 13.10 -14.21
C ASP A 157 1.09 12.35 -14.07
N PHE A 158 1.25 11.20 -14.72
CA PHE A 158 2.52 10.45 -14.69
C PHE A 158 3.62 11.20 -15.46
N HIS A 159 3.31 11.70 -16.66
CA HIS A 159 4.26 12.47 -17.45
C HIS A 159 4.68 13.75 -16.71
N GLU A 160 3.71 14.47 -16.16
CA GLU A 160 3.97 15.68 -15.39
C GLU A 160 4.84 15.39 -14.17
N ALA A 161 4.56 14.31 -13.41
CA ALA A 161 5.34 13.95 -12.23
C ALA A 161 6.80 13.59 -12.52
N LEU A 162 7.12 13.08 -13.71
CA LEU A 162 8.50 12.81 -14.12
C LEU A 162 9.25 14.07 -14.58
N ASN A 163 8.53 15.07 -15.05
CA ASN A 163 9.09 16.32 -15.58
C ASN A 163 9.25 17.42 -14.52
N TRP A 164 8.44 17.36 -13.46
CA TRP A 164 8.38 18.35 -12.38
C TRP A 164 9.68 18.43 -11.58
#